data_AF-A0A9C8RJD9-F1
#
_entry.id   AF-A0A9C8RJD9-F1
#
_cell.length_a   1.000
_cell.length_b   1.000
_cell.length_c   1.000
_cell.angle_alpha   90.00
_cell.angle_beta   90.00
_cell.angle_gamma   90.00
#
_symmetry.space_group_name_H-M   'P 1'
#
loop_
_entity.id
_entity.type
_entity.pdbx_description
1 polymer ?
#
loop_
_entity_poly.entity_id
_entity_poly.type
_entity_poly.pdbx_seq_one_letter_code
_entity_poly.pdbx_strand_id
1 'polypeptide(L)'
;MILMLLAVVAAAVVFSDVQGVTDGLVPTVPADPDLYIILPWVGTILAGSMGIVWFGYWTATRGYGGGLIAEQSASDHVNAEPQASEARVQRLRAWLGVMTGAATLGVLGGLAVIFSFMVLGAELLSPAGVMPEGSDVAKDLSRLFSETWGVAGEIMMLAAIIIALGGSILANQDGWGRSFADMTLILLRGGQQSAKQVLAVRMLAWCQQRTRLPMFKRRSLKRLFIVVVTGLLPVLIILAFDNPVQIMSASGIIAAVHTPFIVLAALFVNCTRLPQALRPGLFYAMAMLASGLFYLGFAALYFLQLAGYV
;
A
#
# COMPACT_ATOMS: atom_id res chain seq x y z
N MET A 1 14.71 4.04 8.55
CA MET A 1 15.58 3.27 9.48
C MET A 1 15.82 4.02 10.77
N ILE A 2 16.25 5.30 10.76
CA ILE A 2 16.46 6.08 11.99
C ILE A 2 15.19 6.17 12.84
N LEU A 3 14.03 6.52 12.25
CA LEU A 3 12.74 6.55 12.97
C LEU A 3 12.42 5.21 13.64
N MET A 4 12.62 4.11 12.91
CA MET A 4 12.37 2.76 13.41
C MET A 4 13.29 2.44 14.59
N LEU A 5 14.58 2.74 14.48
CA LEU A 5 15.53 2.54 15.57
C LEU A 5 15.15 3.38 16.80
N LEU A 6 14.82 4.66 16.60
CA LEU A 6 14.36 5.53 17.68
C LEU A 6 13.13 4.97 18.37
N ALA A 7 12.11 4.58 17.60
CA ALA A 7 10.87 4.04 18.16
C ALA A 7 11.11 2.73 18.92
N VAL A 8 11.90 1.81 18.37
CA VAL A 8 12.24 0.54 19.02
C VAL A 8 13.02 0.76 20.30
N VAL A 9 14.02 1.66 20.30
CA VAL A 9 14.80 1.93 21.52
C VAL A 9 13.94 2.65 22.56
N ALA A 10 13.14 3.63 22.17
CA ALA A 10 12.22 4.32 23.08
C ALA A 10 11.21 3.34 23.70
N ALA A 11 10.60 2.48 22.88
CA ALA A 11 9.71 1.44 23.37
C ALA A 11 10.43 0.50 24.36
N ALA A 12 11.65 0.05 24.04
CA ALA A 12 12.41 -0.82 24.93
C ALA A 12 12.80 -0.17 26.27
N VAL A 13 12.99 1.15 26.29
CA VAL A 13 13.30 1.91 27.53
C VAL A 13 12.08 2.04 28.44
N VAL A 14 10.90 2.21 27.85
CA VAL A 14 9.65 2.48 28.59
C VAL A 14 8.88 1.20 28.91
N PHE A 15 9.13 0.12 28.16
CA PHE A 15 8.42 -1.15 28.29
C PHE A 15 8.44 -1.68 29.72
N SER A 16 7.25 -1.79 30.32
CA SER A 16 7.10 -2.24 31.71
C SER A 16 6.15 -3.43 31.85
N ASP A 17 5.14 -3.54 30.97
CA ASP A 17 4.10 -4.58 31.07
C ASP A 17 4.30 -5.76 30.09
N VAL A 18 4.94 -6.82 30.59
CA VAL A 18 5.08 -8.10 29.86
C VAL A 18 3.75 -8.86 29.77
N GLN A 19 2.89 -8.73 30.78
CA GLN A 19 1.67 -9.52 30.89
C GLN A 19 0.59 -9.02 29.93
N GLY A 20 0.42 -7.70 29.82
CA GLY A 20 -0.48 -7.08 28.84
C GLY A 20 -0.12 -7.45 27.39
N VAL A 21 1.16 -7.61 27.08
CA VAL A 21 1.60 -8.11 25.75
C VAL A 21 1.15 -9.55 25.54
N THR A 22 1.35 -10.44 26.52
CA THR A 22 0.94 -11.83 26.38
C THR A 22 -0.57 -11.99 26.25
N ASP A 23 -1.33 -11.18 26.96
CA ASP A 23 -2.80 -11.17 26.88
C ASP A 23 -3.28 -10.63 25.52
N GLY A 24 -2.60 -9.61 24.97
CA GLY A 24 -2.90 -9.04 23.65
C GLY A 24 -2.55 -9.95 22.46
N LEU A 25 -1.73 -10.99 22.66
CA LEU A 25 -1.45 -11.98 21.62
C LEU A 25 -2.60 -12.98 21.42
N VAL A 26 -3.52 -13.07 22.38
CA VAL A 26 -4.70 -13.93 22.27
C VAL A 26 -5.79 -13.18 21.49
N PRO A 27 -6.19 -13.64 20.30
CA PRO A 27 -7.21 -12.97 19.51
C PRO A 27 -8.56 -13.04 20.25
N THR A 28 -9.09 -11.88 20.59
CA THR A 28 -10.41 -11.73 21.22
C THR A 28 -11.27 -10.79 20.38
N VAL A 29 -12.58 -11.03 20.38
CA VAL A 29 -13.54 -10.12 19.73
C VAL A 29 -14.05 -9.15 20.80
N PRO A 30 -13.90 -7.83 20.61
CA PRO A 30 -14.43 -6.83 21.54
C PRO A 30 -15.96 -6.96 21.68
N ALA A 31 -16.48 -6.68 22.88
CA ALA A 31 -17.92 -6.72 23.13
C ALA A 31 -18.71 -5.64 22.37
N ASP A 32 -18.08 -4.50 22.10
CA ASP A 32 -18.61 -3.39 21.31
C ASP A 32 -17.56 -2.95 20.26
N PRO A 33 -17.51 -3.61 19.09
CA PRO A 33 -16.49 -3.32 18.10
C PRO A 33 -16.82 -2.03 17.34
N ASP A 34 -16.05 -0.97 17.58
CA ASP A 34 -16.13 0.24 16.76
C ASP A 34 -15.46 0.01 15.39
N LEU A 35 -16.28 -0.36 14.40
CA LEU A 35 -15.84 -0.58 13.02
C LEU A 35 -15.23 0.67 12.38
N TYR A 36 -15.60 1.88 12.84
CA TYR A 36 -15.01 3.12 12.35
C TYR A 36 -13.54 3.26 12.77
N ILE A 37 -13.17 2.69 13.91
CA ILE A 37 -11.78 2.61 14.37
C ILE A 37 -11.09 1.39 13.75
N ILE A 38 -11.73 0.21 13.76
CA ILE A 38 -11.07 -1.05 13.38
C ILE A 38 -10.77 -1.13 11.88
N LEU A 39 -11.72 -0.75 11.01
CA LEU A 39 -11.58 -0.91 9.56
C LEU A 39 -10.39 -0.13 8.98
N PRO A 40 -10.12 1.12 9.40
CA PRO A 40 -8.93 1.84 8.95
C PRO A 40 -7.62 1.14 9.30
N TRP A 41 -7.50 0.59 10.52
CA TRP A 41 -6.33 -0.20 10.92
C TRP A 41 -6.16 -1.42 10.03
N VAL A 42 -7.24 -2.20 9.85
CA VAL A 42 -7.24 -3.39 8.98
C VAL A 42 -6.85 -3.02 7.55
N GLY A 43 -7.40 -1.94 6.98
CA GLY A 43 -7.19 -1.57 5.59
C GLY A 43 -5.83 -0.94 5.27
N THR A 44 -5.18 -0.28 6.24
CA THR A 44 -3.99 0.56 5.99
C THR A 44 -2.72 0.07 6.66
N ILE A 45 -2.79 -0.98 7.49
CA ILE A 45 -1.61 -1.55 8.14
C ILE A 45 -0.54 -1.90 7.09
N LEU A 46 0.70 -1.44 7.32
CA LEU A 46 1.84 -1.65 6.42
C LEU A 46 1.61 -1.20 4.96
N ALA A 47 0.92 -0.07 4.77
CA ALA A 47 0.59 0.53 3.46
C ALA A 47 -0.40 -0.28 2.60
N GLY A 48 -1.02 -1.32 3.17
CA GLY A 48 -2.03 -2.14 2.52
C GLY A 48 -1.53 -2.94 1.31
N SER A 49 -2.46 -3.58 0.62
CA SER A 49 -2.18 -4.49 -0.51
C SER A 49 -1.60 -3.81 -1.76
N MET A 50 -1.82 -2.51 -1.93
CA MET A 50 -1.35 -1.75 -3.11
C MET A 50 0.16 -1.48 -3.11
N GLY A 51 0.80 -1.39 -1.94
CA GLY A 51 2.24 -1.17 -1.85
C GLY A 51 3.04 -2.23 -2.62
N ILE A 52 2.60 -3.48 -2.56
CA ILE A 52 3.23 -4.62 -3.26
C ILE A 52 3.08 -4.46 -4.78
N VAL A 53 1.90 -4.04 -5.24
CA VAL A 53 1.64 -3.79 -6.67
C VAL A 53 2.53 -2.65 -7.18
N TRP A 54 2.65 -1.55 -6.44
CA TRP A 54 3.51 -0.43 -6.81
C TRP A 54 4.99 -0.80 -6.83
N PHE A 55 5.43 -1.62 -5.89
CA PHE A 55 6.79 -2.13 -5.87
C PHE A 55 7.09 -2.96 -7.14
N GLY A 56 6.14 -3.78 -7.59
CA GLY A 56 6.20 -4.48 -8.88
C GLY A 56 6.33 -3.51 -10.07
N TYR A 57 5.50 -2.44 -10.12
CA TYR A 57 5.61 -1.42 -11.16
C TYR A 57 6.95 -0.68 -11.14
N TRP A 58 7.49 -0.40 -9.95
CA TRP A 58 8.76 0.29 -9.79
C TRP A 58 9.92 -0.58 -10.28
N THR A 59 10.01 -1.83 -9.83
CA THR A 59 11.06 -2.77 -10.25
C THR A 59 11.04 -3.00 -11.76
N ALA A 60 9.84 -3.23 -12.33
CA ALA A 60 9.67 -3.40 -13.77
C ALA A 60 10.06 -2.14 -14.57
N THR A 61 9.75 -0.94 -14.07
CA THR A 61 10.12 0.31 -14.77
C THR A 61 11.61 0.62 -14.66
N ARG A 62 12.27 0.21 -13.56
CA ARG A 62 13.72 0.37 -13.36
C ARG A 62 14.55 -0.67 -14.12
N GLY A 63 13.91 -1.64 -14.77
CA GLY A 63 14.59 -2.69 -15.52
C GLY A 63 15.08 -3.86 -14.68
N TYR A 64 14.75 -3.90 -13.39
CA TYR A 64 15.05 -5.05 -12.54
C TYR A 64 14.15 -6.24 -12.90
N GLY A 65 14.69 -7.47 -12.82
CA GLY A 65 13.92 -8.69 -13.07
C GLY A 65 13.44 -8.90 -14.52
N GLY A 66 14.02 -8.21 -15.51
CA GLY A 66 13.62 -8.29 -16.92
C GLY A 66 12.53 -7.28 -17.32
N GLY A 67 12.56 -6.09 -16.71
CA GLY A 67 11.53 -5.05 -16.80
C GLY A 67 11.16 -4.55 -18.22
N LEU A 68 10.17 -3.65 -18.28
CA LEU A 68 9.50 -3.17 -19.52
C LEU A 68 10.42 -2.59 -20.61
N ILE A 69 11.69 -2.32 -20.29
CA ILE A 69 12.71 -1.85 -21.23
C ILE A 69 13.23 -3.02 -22.10
N ALA A 70 13.13 -4.27 -21.63
CA ALA A 70 13.54 -5.46 -22.36
C ALA A 70 12.55 -5.90 -23.46
N GLU A 71 11.38 -5.25 -23.60
CA GLU A 71 10.40 -5.54 -24.66
C GLU A 71 10.88 -5.20 -26.08
N GLN A 72 12.03 -4.54 -26.25
CA GLN A 72 12.63 -4.33 -27.57
C GLN A 72 13.18 -5.61 -28.23
N SER A 73 13.25 -6.73 -27.50
CA SER A 73 13.71 -8.03 -28.05
C SER A 73 12.58 -9.04 -28.28
N ALA A 74 11.32 -8.61 -28.18
CA ALA A 74 10.16 -9.51 -28.28
C ALA A 74 9.91 -10.09 -29.70
N SER A 75 10.67 -9.65 -30.71
CA SER A 75 10.63 -10.22 -32.06
C SER A 75 11.32 -11.59 -32.19
N ASP A 76 12.10 -12.04 -31.20
CA ASP A 76 12.88 -13.28 -31.28
C ASP A 76 12.14 -14.51 -30.69
N HIS A 77 10.85 -14.38 -30.39
CA HIS A 77 10.09 -15.35 -29.60
C HIS A 77 9.65 -16.63 -30.33
N VAL A 78 10.00 -16.82 -31.60
CA VAL A 78 9.53 -17.99 -32.37
C VAL A 78 10.52 -19.18 -32.31
N ASN A 79 11.80 -18.96 -31.96
CA ASN A 79 12.84 -20.02 -31.99
C ASN A 79 13.75 -20.05 -30.75
N ALA A 80 13.21 -19.85 -29.53
CA ALA A 80 14.03 -19.93 -28.33
C ALA A 80 14.33 -21.39 -27.95
N GLU A 81 15.60 -21.79 -27.96
CA GLU A 81 16.04 -23.14 -27.56
C GLU A 81 15.59 -23.52 -26.13
N PRO A 82 15.32 -24.81 -25.85
CA PRO A 82 14.88 -25.29 -24.54
C PRO A 82 15.81 -24.86 -23.38
N GLN A 83 17.13 -24.84 -23.60
CA GLN A 83 18.11 -24.39 -22.61
C GLN A 83 17.97 -22.89 -22.27
N ALA A 84 17.59 -22.05 -23.23
CA ALA A 84 17.32 -20.63 -22.99
C ALA A 84 16.04 -20.42 -22.16
N SER A 85 15.07 -21.34 -22.27
CA SER A 85 13.84 -21.35 -21.45
C SER A 85 14.13 -21.77 -20.01
N GLU A 86 14.91 -22.82 -19.78
CA GLU A 86 15.29 -23.27 -18.43
C GLU A 86 16.13 -22.23 -17.69
N ALA A 87 17.12 -21.64 -18.35
CA ALA A 87 17.92 -20.55 -17.78
C ALA A 87 17.06 -19.33 -17.41
N ARG A 88 15.99 -19.04 -18.18
CA ARG A 88 15.03 -17.98 -17.86
C ARG A 88 14.24 -18.32 -16.60
N VAL A 89 13.74 -19.54 -16.48
CA VAL A 89 13.00 -19.99 -15.28
C VAL A 89 13.88 -19.91 -14.03
N GLN A 90 15.15 -20.33 -14.11
CA GLN A 90 16.09 -20.23 -12.99
C GLN A 90 16.32 -18.78 -12.55
N ARG A 91 16.53 -17.86 -13.50
CA ARG A 91 16.66 -16.42 -13.19
C ARG A 91 15.40 -15.85 -12.53
N LEU A 92 14.21 -16.24 -13.01
CA LEU A 92 12.95 -15.81 -12.41
C LEU A 92 12.78 -16.36 -10.99
N ARG A 93 13.18 -17.60 -10.71
CA ARG A 93 13.19 -18.16 -9.35
C ARG A 93 14.13 -17.40 -8.41
N ALA A 94 15.35 -17.11 -8.87
CA ALA A 94 16.29 -16.31 -8.08
C ALA A 94 15.73 -14.91 -7.79
N TRP A 95 15.11 -14.28 -8.79
CA TRP A 95 14.45 -12.99 -8.63
C TRP A 95 13.30 -13.04 -7.62
N LEU A 96 12.45 -14.07 -7.66
CA LEU A 96 11.41 -14.29 -6.66
C LEU A 96 12.01 -14.43 -5.25
N GLY A 97 13.14 -15.11 -5.09
CA GLY A 97 13.84 -15.20 -3.81
C GLY A 97 14.25 -13.82 -3.25
N VAL A 98 14.83 -12.96 -4.09
CA VAL A 98 15.20 -11.59 -3.72
C VAL A 98 13.96 -10.75 -3.35
N MET A 99 12.88 -10.86 -4.14
CA MET A 99 11.64 -10.14 -3.89
C MET A 99 10.96 -10.59 -2.60
N THR A 100 10.92 -11.89 -2.33
CA THR A 100 10.40 -12.44 -1.07
C THR A 100 11.22 -11.94 0.10
N GLY A 101 12.55 -12.00 0.02
CA GLY A 101 13.43 -11.49 1.08
C GLY A 101 13.22 -10.00 1.37
N ALA A 102 13.11 -9.18 0.31
CA ALA A 102 12.83 -7.75 0.46
C ALA A 102 11.45 -7.47 1.08
N ALA A 103 10.42 -8.20 0.65
CA ALA A 103 9.07 -8.09 1.20
C ALA A 103 9.02 -8.53 2.68
N THR A 104 9.66 -9.65 3.03
CA THR A 104 9.76 -10.14 4.41
C THR A 104 10.45 -9.12 5.30
N LEU A 105 11.56 -8.52 4.85
CA LEU A 105 12.25 -7.47 5.60
C LEU A 105 11.37 -6.24 5.80
N GLY A 106 10.58 -5.86 4.79
CA GLY A 106 9.59 -4.80 4.90
C GLY A 106 8.51 -5.09 5.95
N VAL A 107 7.95 -6.30 5.94
CA VAL A 107 6.93 -6.74 6.91
C VAL A 107 7.49 -6.79 8.32
N LEU A 108 8.67 -7.38 8.53
CA LEU A 108 9.30 -7.46 9.85
C LEU A 108 9.68 -6.08 10.40
N GLY A 109 10.25 -5.21 9.55
CA GLY A 109 10.58 -3.84 9.94
C GLY A 109 9.32 -3.05 10.31
N GLY A 110 8.26 -3.18 9.52
CA GLY A 110 6.99 -2.53 9.82
C GLY A 110 6.31 -3.08 11.08
N LEU A 111 6.34 -4.40 11.31
CA LEU A 111 5.86 -5.03 12.53
C LEU A 111 6.60 -4.47 13.75
N ALA A 112 7.92 -4.36 13.69
CA ALA A 112 8.73 -3.79 14.78
C ALA A 112 8.33 -2.34 15.08
N VAL A 113 8.10 -1.51 14.05
CA VAL A 113 7.65 -0.13 14.22
C VAL A 113 6.25 -0.06 14.85
N ILE A 114 5.29 -0.84 14.33
CA ILE A 114 3.91 -0.86 14.84
C ILE A 114 3.91 -1.29 16.31
N PHE A 115 4.61 -2.37 16.63
CA PHE A 115 4.73 -2.86 18.00
C PHE A 115 5.34 -1.80 18.92
N SER A 116 6.39 -1.11 18.46
CA SER A 116 7.02 -0.03 19.23
C SER A 116 6.05 1.11 19.53
N PHE A 117 5.27 1.56 18.55
CA PHE A 117 4.28 2.62 18.77
C PHE A 117 3.09 2.14 19.61
N MET A 118 2.69 0.88 19.52
CA MET A 118 1.69 0.30 20.43
C MET A 118 2.17 0.35 21.89
N VAL A 119 3.42 -0.07 22.16
CA VAL A 119 4.01 0.00 23.50
C VAL A 119 4.10 1.44 23.99
N LEU A 120 4.61 2.36 23.17
CA LEU A 120 4.70 3.78 23.54
C LEU A 120 3.32 4.38 23.83
N GLY A 121 2.30 4.05 23.04
CA GLY A 121 0.93 4.50 23.30
C GLY A 121 0.34 3.91 24.58
N ALA A 122 0.55 2.61 24.82
CA ALA A 122 0.05 1.94 26.01
C ALA A 122 0.69 2.47 27.31
N GLU A 123 2.00 2.70 27.31
CA GLU A 123 2.74 3.05 28.53
C GLU A 123 2.75 4.56 28.83
N LEU A 124 2.73 5.41 27.80
CA LEU A 124 2.86 6.86 27.99
C LEU A 124 1.56 7.62 27.79
N LEU A 125 0.70 7.21 26.84
CA LEU A 125 -0.53 7.93 26.51
C LEU A 125 -1.74 7.39 27.29
N SER A 126 -1.84 6.06 27.44
CA SER A 126 -2.96 5.42 28.15
C SER A 126 -3.12 5.93 29.60
N PRO A 127 -2.05 6.03 30.43
CA PRO A 127 -2.20 6.51 31.81
C PRO A 127 -2.61 7.98 31.90
N ALA A 128 -2.26 8.77 30.88
CA ALA A 128 -2.64 10.18 30.78
C ALA A 128 -4.07 10.37 30.23
N GLY A 129 -4.73 9.30 29.74
CA GLY A 129 -6.03 9.37 29.08
C GLY A 129 -6.01 10.19 27.79
N VAL A 130 -4.84 10.34 27.17
CA VAL A 130 -4.66 11.14 25.95
C VAL A 130 -4.79 10.24 24.72
N MET A 131 -5.81 10.48 23.91
CA MET A 131 -5.91 9.91 22.57
C MET A 131 -5.46 10.95 21.55
N PRO A 132 -4.33 10.76 20.86
CA PRO A 132 -3.84 11.73 19.89
C PRO A 132 -4.81 11.86 18.72
N GLU A 133 -5.29 13.07 18.45
CA GLU A 133 -6.23 13.35 17.37
C GLU A 133 -5.78 14.52 16.49
N GLY A 134 -6.11 14.42 15.21
CA GLY A 134 -5.91 15.47 14.21
C GLY A 134 -4.51 16.08 14.15
N SER A 135 -4.41 17.40 14.28
CA SER A 135 -3.16 18.14 14.14
C SER A 135 -2.20 17.98 15.32
N ASP A 136 -2.69 17.49 16.46
CA ASP A 136 -1.90 17.39 17.69
C ASP A 136 -1.11 16.08 17.79
N VAL A 137 -1.39 15.09 16.92
CA VAL A 137 -0.65 13.83 16.84
C VAL A 137 0.86 14.05 16.73
N ALA A 138 1.31 15.00 15.90
CA ALA A 138 2.74 15.29 15.75
C ALA A 138 3.34 15.90 17.03
N LYS A 139 2.57 16.72 17.75
CA LYS A 139 3.00 17.31 19.03
C LYS A 139 3.08 16.22 20.09
N ASP A 140 2.05 15.38 20.20
CA ASP A 140 2.01 14.30 21.17
C ASP A 140 3.15 13.30 20.92
N LEU A 141 3.37 12.87 19.68
CA LEU A 141 4.51 12.02 19.31
C LEU A 141 5.86 12.68 19.62
N SER A 142 6.01 13.98 19.36
CA SER A 142 7.25 14.70 19.70
C SER A 142 7.48 14.79 21.21
N ARG A 143 6.41 14.97 21.99
CA ARG A 143 6.45 14.99 23.45
C ARG A 143 6.88 13.64 24.02
N LEU A 144 6.34 12.54 23.51
CA LEU A 144 6.74 11.17 23.91
C LEU A 144 8.25 10.96 23.82
N PHE A 145 8.87 11.44 22.75
CA PHE A 145 10.31 11.28 22.53
C PHE A 145 11.14 12.33 23.26
N SER A 146 10.60 13.52 23.48
CA SER A 146 11.22 14.54 24.33
C SER A 146 11.28 14.11 25.79
N GLU A 147 10.26 13.41 26.29
CA GLU A 147 10.26 12.91 27.68
C GLU A 147 11.35 11.83 27.88
N THR A 148 11.69 11.07 26.84
CA THR A 148 12.75 10.05 26.92
C THR A 148 14.16 10.60 26.63
N TRP A 149 14.32 11.53 25.68
CA TRP A 149 15.64 11.97 25.17
C TRP A 149 15.88 13.49 25.23
N GLY A 150 14.98 14.25 25.87
CA GLY A 150 15.02 15.70 25.89
C GLY A 150 14.87 16.34 24.51
N VAL A 151 15.38 17.57 24.35
CA VAL A 151 15.26 18.38 23.12
C VAL A 151 15.81 17.68 21.87
N ALA A 152 16.86 16.85 22.03
CA ALA A 152 17.40 16.08 20.91
C ALA A 152 16.38 15.08 20.37
N GLY A 153 15.61 14.42 21.24
CA GLY A 153 14.54 13.51 20.87
C GLY A 153 13.42 14.19 20.07
N GLU A 154 13.04 15.40 20.49
CA GLU A 154 12.03 16.21 19.81
C GLU A 154 12.44 16.52 18.36
N ILE A 155 13.65 17.06 18.16
CA ILE A 155 14.16 17.42 16.83
C ILE A 155 14.31 16.19 15.95
N MET A 156 14.84 15.10 16.50
CA MET A 156 14.98 13.84 15.77
C MET A 156 13.63 13.28 15.35
N MET A 157 12.61 13.34 16.22
CA MET A 157 11.26 12.91 15.90
C MET A 157 10.64 13.76 14.78
N LEU A 158 10.70 15.09 14.89
CA LEU A 158 10.16 15.98 13.86
C LEU A 158 10.82 15.73 12.50
N ALA A 159 12.16 15.62 12.46
CA ALA A 159 12.88 15.29 11.23
C ALA A 159 12.47 13.93 10.67
N ALA A 160 12.30 12.94 11.55
CA ALA A 160 11.90 11.59 11.17
C ALA A 160 10.47 11.52 10.62
N ILE A 161 9.52 12.27 11.22
CA ILE A 161 8.14 12.42 10.72
C ILE A 161 8.16 13.04 9.31
N ILE A 162 8.90 14.14 9.11
CA ILE A 162 9.00 14.80 7.80
C ILE A 162 9.53 13.83 6.74
N ILE A 163 10.60 13.09 7.05
CA ILE A 163 11.19 12.11 6.13
C ILE A 163 10.22 10.95 5.85
N ALA A 164 9.55 10.43 6.87
CA ALA A 164 8.61 9.31 6.73
C ALA A 164 7.37 9.70 5.93
N LEU A 165 6.73 10.82 6.27
CA LEU A 165 5.55 11.34 5.55
C LEU A 165 5.92 11.74 4.12
N GLY A 166 7.03 12.45 3.94
CA GLY A 166 7.54 12.81 2.62
C GLY A 166 7.81 11.58 1.75
N GLY A 167 8.43 10.54 2.32
CA GLY A 167 8.66 9.26 1.64
C GLY A 167 7.35 8.58 1.23
N SER A 168 6.35 8.57 2.11
CA SER A 168 5.02 8.02 1.82
C SER A 168 4.30 8.77 0.69
N ILE A 169 4.34 10.10 0.71
CA ILE A 169 3.78 10.95 -0.37
C ILE A 169 4.45 10.62 -1.71
N LEU A 170 5.79 10.57 -1.74
CA LEU A 170 6.53 10.25 -2.96
C LEU A 170 6.23 8.84 -3.48
N ALA A 171 6.13 7.86 -2.58
CA ALA A 171 5.76 6.49 -2.93
C ALA A 171 4.34 6.41 -3.51
N ASN A 172 3.38 7.08 -2.89
CA ASN A 172 1.99 7.13 -3.37
C ASN A 172 1.89 7.82 -4.74
N GLN A 173 2.57 8.96 -4.93
CA GLN A 173 2.59 9.66 -6.22
C GLN A 173 3.20 8.80 -7.33
N ASP A 174 4.34 8.16 -7.06
CA ASP A 174 5.02 7.32 -8.05
C ASP A 174 4.22 6.05 -8.37
N GLY A 175 3.67 5.40 -7.34
CA GLY A 175 2.86 4.19 -7.43
C GLY A 175 1.57 4.39 -8.20
N TRP A 176 0.68 5.26 -7.68
CA TRP A 176 -0.60 5.56 -8.32
C TRP A 176 -0.42 6.15 -9.71
N GLY A 177 0.55 7.04 -9.90
CA GLY A 177 0.85 7.63 -11.20
C GLY A 177 1.18 6.57 -12.27
N ARG A 178 1.95 5.53 -11.92
CA ARG A 178 2.23 4.41 -12.85
C ARG A 178 1.01 3.52 -13.05
N SER A 179 0.35 3.10 -11.96
CA SER A 179 -0.77 2.16 -12.03
C SER A 179 -1.95 2.74 -12.81
N PHE A 180 -2.37 3.99 -12.55
CA PHE A 180 -3.47 4.60 -13.29
C PHE A 180 -3.12 4.84 -14.76
N ALA A 181 -1.87 5.20 -15.07
CA ALA A 181 -1.43 5.33 -16.46
C ALA A 181 -1.56 4.01 -17.22
N ASP A 182 -1.09 2.91 -16.63
CA ASP A 182 -1.12 1.60 -17.27
C ASP A 182 -2.54 1.01 -17.32
N MET A 183 -3.36 1.16 -16.28
CA MET A 183 -4.79 0.81 -16.28
C MET A 183 -5.54 1.53 -17.40
N THR A 184 -5.31 2.83 -17.57
CA THR A 184 -5.94 3.62 -18.63
C THR A 184 -5.51 3.12 -20.01
N LEU A 185 -4.22 2.86 -20.22
CA LEU A 185 -3.72 2.33 -21.50
C LEU A 185 -4.27 0.93 -21.81
N ILE A 186 -4.40 0.05 -20.80
CA ILE A 186 -4.99 -1.29 -20.96
C ILE A 186 -6.47 -1.17 -21.34
N LEU A 187 -7.24 -0.33 -20.64
CA LEU A 187 -8.66 -0.11 -20.93
C LEU A 187 -8.89 0.51 -22.32
N LEU A 188 -8.00 1.41 -22.75
CA LEU A 188 -8.07 2.03 -24.07
C LEU A 188 -7.64 1.08 -25.20
N ARG A 189 -6.70 0.16 -24.96
CA ARG A 189 -6.18 -0.81 -25.95
C ARG A 189 -7.00 -2.09 -26.03
N GLY A 190 -7.58 -2.54 -24.92
CA GLY A 190 -8.38 -3.77 -24.83
C GLY A 190 -9.82 -3.62 -25.35
N GLY A 191 -10.23 -2.41 -25.73
CA GLY A 191 -11.57 -2.11 -26.22
C GLY A 191 -11.74 -2.36 -27.72
N GLN A 192 -11.97 -3.60 -28.11
CA GLN A 192 -12.68 -3.88 -29.36
C GLN A 192 -14.17 -3.50 -29.13
N GLN A 193 -14.61 -2.42 -29.78
CA GLN A 193 -16.03 -2.09 -30.07
C GLN A 193 -17.00 -1.94 -28.87
N SER A 194 -16.88 -0.85 -28.08
CA SER A 194 -18.03 -0.34 -27.29
C SER A 194 -18.27 1.16 -27.57
N ALA A 195 -19.51 1.54 -27.88
CA ALA A 195 -19.88 2.90 -28.31
C ALA A 195 -19.51 4.00 -27.29
N LYS A 196 -19.52 3.68 -25.98
CA LYS A 196 -19.09 4.60 -24.91
C LYS A 196 -17.56 4.82 -24.89
N GLN A 197 -16.78 3.79 -25.20
CA GLN A 197 -15.31 3.90 -25.33
C GLN A 197 -14.93 4.77 -26.52
N VAL A 198 -15.65 4.67 -27.64
CA VAL A 198 -15.46 5.54 -28.81
C VAL A 198 -15.69 7.01 -28.44
N LEU A 199 -16.71 7.32 -27.62
CA LEU A 199 -16.95 8.69 -27.15
C LEU A 199 -15.82 9.19 -26.23
N ALA A 200 -15.39 8.41 -25.24
CA ALA A 200 -14.31 8.77 -24.33
C ALA A 200 -12.97 8.95 -25.07
N VAL A 201 -12.65 8.05 -26.01
CA VAL A 201 -11.47 8.16 -26.88
C VAL A 201 -11.56 9.38 -27.77
N ARG A 202 -12.73 9.71 -28.34
CA ARG A 202 -12.94 10.93 -29.15
C ARG A 202 -12.82 12.20 -28.32
N MET A 203 -13.35 12.23 -27.09
CA MET A 203 -13.19 13.37 -26.17
C MET A 203 -11.71 13.56 -25.78
N LEU A 204 -11.00 12.48 -25.47
CA LEU A 204 -9.56 12.51 -25.18
C LEU A 204 -8.74 12.95 -26.40
N ALA A 205 -9.06 12.45 -27.60
CA ALA A 205 -8.41 12.83 -28.84
C ALA A 205 -8.67 14.30 -29.20
N TRP A 206 -9.91 14.77 -29.03
CA TRP A 206 -10.28 16.18 -29.19
C TRP A 206 -9.54 17.06 -28.18
N CYS A 207 -9.46 16.64 -26.92
CA CYS A 207 -8.74 17.35 -25.88
C CYS A 207 -7.23 17.41 -26.19
N GLN A 208 -6.63 16.32 -26.67
CA GLN A 208 -5.25 16.28 -27.16
C GLN A 208 -5.03 17.23 -28.34
N GLN A 209 -5.98 17.28 -29.28
CA GLN A 209 -5.89 18.16 -30.44
C GLN A 209 -5.96 19.65 -30.03
N ARG A 210 -6.73 19.96 -28.98
CA ARG A 210 -6.86 21.31 -28.42
C ARG A 210 -5.70 21.72 -27.51
N THR A 211 -5.14 20.79 -26.74
CA THR A 211 -4.09 21.07 -25.74
C THR A 211 -2.66 20.81 -26.23
N ARG A 212 -2.47 20.16 -27.40
CA ARG A 212 -1.17 19.71 -27.96
C ARG A 212 -0.34 18.84 -27.01
N LEU A 213 -0.91 18.34 -25.91
CA LEU A 213 -0.23 17.45 -24.97
C LEU A 213 -0.30 16.01 -25.48
N PRO A 214 0.79 15.22 -25.44
CA PRO A 214 0.78 13.83 -25.90
C PRO A 214 0.08 12.92 -24.87
N MET A 215 -1.24 13.05 -24.76
CA MET A 215 -2.14 12.42 -23.79
C MET A 215 -2.30 10.91 -23.97
N PHE A 216 -1.65 10.28 -24.95
CA PHE A 216 -1.60 8.81 -25.10
C PHE A 216 -0.23 8.22 -24.79
N LYS A 217 0.76 9.02 -24.39
CA LYS A 217 2.06 8.50 -23.92
C LYS A 217 1.97 8.18 -22.43
N ARG A 218 2.44 6.99 -22.04
CA ARG A 218 2.53 6.54 -20.63
C ARG A 218 3.10 7.61 -19.69
N ARG A 219 4.17 8.30 -20.12
CA ARG A 219 4.81 9.37 -19.34
C ARG A 219 3.88 10.58 -19.09
N SER A 220 3.06 10.94 -20.05
CA SER A 220 2.11 12.06 -19.93
C SER A 220 0.95 11.71 -19.02
N LEU A 221 0.36 10.51 -19.19
CA LEU A 221 -0.68 10.01 -18.28
C LEU A 221 -0.17 9.95 -16.86
N LYS A 222 1.03 9.41 -16.65
CA LYS A 222 1.65 9.35 -15.33
C LYS A 222 1.72 10.75 -14.69
N ARG A 223 2.22 11.75 -15.43
CA ARG A 223 2.31 13.14 -14.92
C ARG A 223 0.92 13.72 -14.64
N LEU A 224 -0.06 13.47 -15.51
CA LEU A 224 -1.43 13.92 -15.33
C LEU A 224 -2.03 13.35 -14.03
N PHE A 225 -1.94 12.03 -13.83
CA PHE A 225 -2.44 11.39 -12.62
C PHE A 225 -1.70 11.86 -11.37
N ILE A 226 -0.38 12.10 -11.46
CA ILE A 226 0.37 12.66 -10.33
C ILE A 226 -0.15 14.04 -9.94
N VAL A 227 -0.32 14.93 -10.92
CA VAL A 227 -0.77 16.31 -10.66
C VAL A 227 -2.23 16.33 -10.20
N VAL A 228 -3.10 15.58 -10.87
CA VAL A 228 -4.55 15.65 -10.61
C VAL A 228 -4.94 14.80 -9.41
N VAL A 229 -4.64 13.50 -9.42
CA VAL A 229 -5.17 12.54 -8.43
C VAL A 229 -4.39 12.55 -7.13
N THR A 230 -3.07 12.72 -7.19
CA THR A 230 -2.23 12.71 -5.97
C THR A 230 -1.72 14.09 -5.55
N GLY A 231 -2.03 15.13 -6.32
CA GLY A 231 -1.63 16.51 -6.05
C GLY A 231 -2.83 17.40 -5.72
N LEU A 232 -3.64 17.72 -6.74
CA LEU A 232 -4.79 18.62 -6.61
C LEU A 232 -5.94 18.01 -5.80
N LEU A 233 -6.30 16.76 -6.07
CA LEU A 233 -7.43 16.12 -5.40
C LEU A 233 -7.26 16.04 -3.87
N PRO A 234 -6.12 15.62 -3.29
CA PRO A 234 -5.92 15.64 -1.85
C PRO A 234 -6.02 17.05 -1.25
N VAL A 235 -5.49 18.07 -1.94
CA VAL A 235 -5.62 19.46 -1.51
C VAL A 235 -7.09 19.88 -1.49
N LEU A 236 -7.86 19.55 -2.53
CA LEU A 236 -9.30 19.84 -2.57
C LEU A 236 -10.07 19.12 -1.47
N ILE A 237 -9.71 17.86 -1.16
CA ILE A 237 -10.30 17.11 -0.05
C ILE A 237 -10.00 17.81 1.28
N ILE A 238 -8.74 18.17 1.55
CA ILE A 238 -8.36 18.86 2.80
C ILE A 238 -9.07 20.21 2.92
N LEU A 239 -9.26 20.94 1.82
CA LEU A 239 -9.99 22.21 1.82
C LEU A 239 -11.51 22.03 2.02
N ALA A 240 -12.06 20.85 1.75
CA ALA A 240 -13.49 20.55 1.88
C ALA A 240 -13.85 19.86 3.19
N PHE A 241 -12.88 19.22 3.86
CA PHE A 241 -13.09 18.43 5.07
C PHE A 241 -12.19 18.95 6.21
N ASP A 242 -12.81 19.48 7.26
CA ASP A 242 -12.09 20.06 8.41
C ASP A 242 -11.52 18.99 9.37
N ASN A 243 -12.05 17.76 9.34
CA ASN A 243 -11.66 16.70 10.26
C ASN A 243 -10.70 15.68 9.62
N PRO A 244 -9.39 15.69 9.95
CA PRO A 244 -8.41 14.75 9.39
C PRO A 244 -8.67 13.29 9.78
N VAL A 245 -9.27 13.03 10.95
CA VAL A 245 -9.62 11.67 11.39
C VAL A 245 -10.66 11.08 10.44
N GLN A 246 -11.64 11.86 10.01
CA GLN A 246 -12.65 11.40 9.06
C GLN A 246 -12.06 11.05 7.69
N ILE A 247 -11.13 11.86 7.21
CA ILE A 247 -10.43 11.60 5.94
C ILE A 247 -9.62 10.29 6.05
N MET A 248 -8.88 10.13 7.15
CA MET A 248 -8.09 8.94 7.41
C MET A 248 -8.98 7.69 7.50
N SER A 249 -10.05 7.74 8.28
CA SER A 249 -10.96 6.61 8.46
C SER A 249 -11.64 6.22 7.15
N ALA A 250 -12.15 7.19 6.38
CA ALA A 250 -12.73 6.93 5.08
C ALA A 250 -11.72 6.27 4.11
N SER A 251 -10.48 6.78 4.07
CA SER A 251 -9.43 6.20 3.22
C SER A 251 -9.10 4.75 3.60
N GLY A 252 -9.09 4.45 4.90
CA GLY A 252 -8.77 3.11 5.38
C GLY A 252 -9.90 2.12 5.20
N ILE A 253 -11.15 2.55 5.34
CA ILE A 253 -12.33 1.75 4.97
C ILE A 253 -12.29 1.39 3.48
N ILE A 254 -12.03 2.37 2.61
CA ILE A 254 -11.89 2.13 1.17
C ILE A 254 -10.78 1.11 0.90
N ALA A 255 -9.63 1.25 1.58
CA ALA A 255 -8.52 0.31 1.44
C ALA A 255 -8.89 -1.12 1.89
N ALA A 256 -9.60 -1.26 3.01
CA ALA A 256 -10.08 -2.54 3.54
C ALA A 256 -11.05 -3.22 2.57
N VAL A 257 -12.03 -2.47 2.04
CA VAL A 257 -13.05 -2.99 1.11
C VAL A 257 -12.43 -3.46 -0.21
N HIS A 258 -11.39 -2.77 -0.70
CA HIS A 258 -10.80 -3.09 -1.99
C HIS A 258 -9.69 -4.16 -1.92
N THR A 259 -9.04 -4.35 -0.77
CA THR A 259 -7.96 -5.34 -0.58
C THR A 259 -8.31 -6.78 -1.00
N PRO A 260 -9.50 -7.33 -0.70
CA PRO A 260 -9.91 -8.65 -1.16
C PRO A 260 -9.81 -8.82 -2.67
N PHE A 261 -10.24 -7.79 -3.42
CA PHE A 261 -10.23 -7.82 -4.88
C PHE A 261 -8.80 -7.91 -5.41
N ILE A 262 -7.85 -7.17 -4.84
CA ILE A 262 -6.44 -7.27 -5.24
C ILE A 262 -5.89 -8.66 -4.92
N VAL A 263 -6.06 -9.12 -3.68
CA VAL A 263 -5.44 -10.36 -3.21
C VAL A 263 -5.95 -11.55 -4.03
N LEU A 264 -7.27 -11.62 -4.24
CA LEU A 264 -7.89 -12.69 -5.02
C LEU A 264 -7.55 -12.59 -6.51
N ALA A 265 -7.50 -11.39 -7.09
CA ALA A 265 -7.08 -11.21 -8.48
C ALA A 265 -5.60 -11.59 -8.68
N ALA A 266 -4.72 -11.21 -7.74
CA ALA A 266 -3.31 -11.57 -7.77
C ALA A 266 -3.14 -13.09 -7.65
N LEU A 267 -3.87 -13.75 -6.76
CA LEU A 267 -3.89 -15.21 -6.65
C LEU A 267 -4.34 -15.86 -7.96
N PHE A 268 -5.44 -15.39 -8.55
CA PHE A 268 -5.96 -15.89 -9.82
C PHE A 268 -4.94 -15.74 -10.96
N VAL A 269 -4.32 -14.56 -11.09
CA VAL A 269 -3.29 -14.31 -12.11
C VAL A 269 -2.07 -15.21 -11.88
N ASN A 270 -1.61 -15.36 -10.64
CA ASN A 270 -0.46 -16.20 -10.32
C ASN A 270 -0.73 -17.68 -10.63
N CYS A 271 -1.96 -18.16 -10.44
CA CYS A 271 -2.33 -19.54 -10.76
C CYS A 271 -2.54 -19.78 -12.26
N THR A 272 -3.01 -18.77 -13.01
CA THR A 272 -3.41 -18.95 -14.42
C THR A 272 -2.35 -18.52 -15.42
N ARG A 273 -1.59 -17.45 -15.14
CA ARG A 273 -0.66 -16.82 -16.10
C ARG A 273 0.80 -17.21 -15.90
N LEU A 274 1.18 -17.71 -14.73
CA LEU A 274 2.56 -18.15 -14.50
C LEU A 274 2.84 -19.53 -15.11
N PRO A 275 4.05 -19.75 -15.66
CA PRO A 275 4.54 -21.07 -16.03
C PRO A 275 4.42 -22.04 -14.85
N GLN A 276 4.11 -23.31 -15.10
CA GLN A 276 3.90 -24.32 -14.04
C GLN A 276 5.05 -24.36 -13.02
N ALA A 277 6.29 -24.20 -13.48
CA ALA A 277 7.49 -24.19 -12.66
C ALA A 277 7.61 -22.99 -11.67
N LEU A 278 6.79 -21.95 -11.83
CA LEU A 278 6.79 -20.71 -11.05
C LEU A 278 5.46 -20.44 -10.33
N ARG A 279 4.46 -21.32 -10.48
CA ARG A 279 3.17 -21.16 -9.80
C ARG A 279 3.36 -21.23 -8.28
N PRO A 280 2.53 -20.50 -7.50
CA PRO A 280 2.60 -20.57 -6.06
C PRO A 280 2.32 -22.01 -5.59
N GLY A 281 3.07 -22.47 -4.60
CA GLY A 281 2.78 -23.73 -3.92
C GLY A 281 1.45 -23.67 -3.16
N LEU A 282 0.92 -24.83 -2.78
CA LEU A 282 -0.38 -24.94 -2.10
C LEU A 282 -0.45 -24.07 -0.84
N PHE A 283 0.61 -24.04 -0.04
CA PHE A 283 0.69 -23.22 1.17
C PHE A 283 0.45 -21.73 0.88
N TYR A 284 1.18 -21.16 -0.10
CA TYR A 284 1.04 -19.75 -0.46
C TYR A 284 -0.33 -19.44 -1.06
N ALA A 285 -0.88 -20.34 -1.88
CA ALA A 285 -2.21 -20.19 -2.44
C ALA A 285 -3.28 -20.18 -1.34
N MET A 286 -3.20 -21.09 -0.38
CA MET A 286 -4.12 -21.16 0.76
C MET A 286 -3.98 -19.95 1.68
N ALA A 287 -2.75 -19.50 1.96
CA ALA A 287 -2.50 -18.30 2.76
C ALA A 287 -3.08 -17.04 2.11
N MET A 288 -2.88 -16.86 0.79
CA MET A 288 -3.48 -15.76 0.04
C MET A 288 -5.00 -15.84 0.01
N LEU A 289 -5.57 -17.04 -0.16
CA LEU A 289 -7.02 -17.24 -0.15
C LEU A 289 -7.60 -16.89 1.23
N ALA A 290 -7.00 -17.41 2.31
CA ALA A 290 -7.42 -17.12 3.68
C ALA A 290 -7.35 -15.62 3.98
N SER A 291 -6.27 -14.94 3.57
CA SER A 291 -6.16 -13.49 3.69
C SER A 291 -7.24 -12.76 2.89
N GLY A 292 -7.48 -13.15 1.64
CA GLY A 292 -8.54 -12.57 0.81
C GLY A 292 -9.93 -12.72 1.43
N LEU A 293 -10.24 -13.90 1.99
CA LEU A 293 -11.51 -14.17 2.68
C LEU A 293 -11.63 -13.39 4.00
N PHE A 294 -10.54 -13.24 4.75
CA PHE A 294 -10.51 -12.43 5.97
C PHE A 294 -10.89 -10.97 5.69
N TYR A 295 -10.24 -10.34 4.72
CA TYR A 295 -10.57 -8.98 4.32
C TYR A 295 -11.98 -8.88 3.70
N LEU A 296 -12.43 -9.92 3.00
CA LEU A 296 -13.79 -9.97 2.44
C LEU A 296 -14.85 -9.97 3.55
N GLY A 297 -14.58 -10.66 4.66
CA GLY A 297 -15.43 -10.63 5.85
C GLY A 297 -15.59 -9.21 6.40
N PHE A 298 -14.49 -8.47 6.57
CA PHE A 298 -14.54 -7.06 7.01
C PHE A 298 -15.28 -6.16 6.01
N ALA A 299 -15.07 -6.36 4.71
CA ALA A 299 -15.80 -5.62 3.69
C ALA A 299 -17.31 -5.90 3.76
N ALA A 300 -17.71 -7.15 3.95
CA ALA A 300 -19.11 -7.54 4.10
C ALA A 300 -19.73 -6.94 5.37
N LEU A 301 -19.03 -7.01 6.51
CA LEU A 301 -19.48 -6.40 7.77
C LEU A 301 -19.72 -4.90 7.61
N TYR A 302 -18.81 -4.19 6.93
CA TYR A 302 -18.99 -2.77 6.64
C TYR A 302 -20.27 -2.48 5.83
N PHE A 303 -20.53 -3.25 4.77
CA PHE A 303 -21.74 -3.07 3.97
C PHE A 303 -23.03 -3.45 4.73
N LEU A 304 -22.98 -4.46 5.60
CA LEU A 304 -24.10 -4.82 6.47
C LEU A 304 -24.41 -3.71 7.47
N GLN A 305 -23.38 -3.10 8.05
CA GLN A 305 -23.52 -1.95 8.94
C GLN A 305 -24.11 -0.74 8.21
N LEU A 306 -23.61 -0.45 7.00
CA LEU A 306 -24.14 0.64 6.17
C LEU A 306 -25.62 0.41 5.79
N ALA A 307 -26.04 -0.83 5.64
CA ALA A 307 -27.41 -1.22 5.35
C ALA A 307 -28.31 -1.31 6.61
N GLY A 308 -27.76 -1.08 7.81
CA GLY A 308 -28.50 -1.06 9.08
C GLY A 308 -28.85 -2.44 9.65
N TYR A 309 -28.15 -3.50 9.24
CA TYR A 309 -28.38 -4.86 9.74
C TYR A 309 -27.56 -5.21 10.99
N VAL A 310 -26.50 -4.44 11.26
CA VAL A 310 -25.57 -4.56 12.41
C VAL A 310 -25.20 -3.14 12.83
#